data_AF-A0AA38LC18-F1
#
_entry.id   AF-A0AA38LC18-F1
#
_cell.length_a   1.000
_cell.length_b   1.000
_cell.length_c   1.000
_cell.angle_alpha   90.00
_cell.angle_beta   90.00
_cell.angle_gamma   90.00
#
_symmetry.space_group_name_H-M   'P 1'
#
loop_
_entity.id
_entity.type
_entity.pdbx_description
1 polymer ?
#
loop_
_entity_poly.entity_id
_entity_poly.type
_entity_poly.pdbx_seq_one_letter_code
_entity_poly.pdbx_strand_id
1 'polypeptide(L)'
;EALVQNEGDSDISKAIIELANERGITTISIVADKPGNSQIIEDLKELGGDIVVTEGYASTWYMKRLVADVKPKAGLNFGIDSQATAVGKAVAEGGTFLTYGKKLPKNVVYRGAIRKPIEWSEFLIKKKLKVQLL
;
A
#
# COMPACT_ATOMS: atom_id res chain seq x y z
N GLU A 1 4.78 12.61 -8.75
CA GLU A 1 3.60 11.71 -8.64
C GLU A 1 3.86 10.71 -7.52
N ALA A 2 2.89 9.93 -7.05
CA ALA A 2 3.13 9.01 -5.93
C ALA A 2 2.41 7.66 -6.07
N LEU A 3 3.01 6.62 -5.51
CA LEU A 3 2.43 5.27 -5.40
C LEU A 3 2.59 4.70 -3.99
N VAL A 4 1.76 3.70 -3.66
CA VAL A 4 1.85 2.91 -2.43
C VAL A 4 1.93 1.43 -2.77
N GLN A 5 2.76 0.68 -2.05
CA GLN A 5 2.90 -0.77 -2.22
C GLN A 5 3.00 -1.49 -0.87
N ASN A 6 2.54 -2.74 -0.80
CA ASN A 6 2.85 -3.65 0.31
C ASN A 6 3.94 -4.64 -0.07
N GLU A 7 4.34 -5.51 0.86
CA GLU A 7 5.51 -6.39 0.67
C GLU A 7 6.74 -5.56 0.27
N GLY A 8 6.93 -4.41 0.94
CA GLY A 8 7.83 -3.34 0.51
C GLY A 8 9.30 -3.72 0.44
N ASP A 9 9.71 -4.80 1.12
CA ASP A 9 11.07 -5.33 1.14
C ASP A 9 11.28 -6.55 0.21
N SER A 10 10.27 -6.95 -0.55
CA SER A 10 10.40 -7.97 -1.60
C SER A 10 11.25 -7.47 -2.78
N ASP A 11 11.82 -8.39 -3.54
CA ASP A 11 12.66 -8.04 -4.71
C ASP A 11 11.86 -7.27 -5.78
N ILE A 12 10.58 -7.57 -5.94
CA ILE A 12 9.68 -6.84 -6.84
C ILE A 12 9.50 -5.40 -6.35
N SER A 13 9.21 -5.20 -5.05
CA SER A 13 9.03 -3.87 -4.47
C SER A 13 10.30 -3.02 -4.50
N LYS A 14 11.47 -3.65 -4.33
CA LYS A 14 12.79 -3.02 -4.49
C LYS A 14 13.00 -2.51 -5.92
N ALA A 15 12.73 -3.34 -6.93
CA ALA A 15 12.80 -2.91 -8.32
C ALA A 15 11.81 -1.76 -8.63
N ILE A 16 10.63 -1.77 -8.01
CA ILE A 16 9.66 -0.67 -8.12
C ILE A 16 10.21 0.62 -7.50
N ILE A 17 10.88 0.54 -6.34
CA ILE A 17 11.52 1.69 -5.69
C ILE A 17 12.57 2.31 -6.62
N GLU A 18 13.47 1.52 -7.18
CA GLU A 18 14.50 2.00 -8.09
C GLU A 18 13.90 2.69 -9.32
N LEU A 19 12.93 2.05 -9.98
CA LEU A 19 12.23 2.64 -11.14
C LEU A 19 11.46 3.91 -10.78
N ALA A 20 10.85 3.97 -9.59
CA ALA A 20 10.11 5.13 -9.14
C ALA A 20 11.05 6.30 -8.85
N ASN A 21 12.20 6.04 -8.22
CA ASN A 21 13.26 7.02 -7.97
C ASN A 21 13.80 7.61 -9.28
N GLU A 22 14.14 6.76 -10.26
CA GLU A 22 14.58 7.20 -11.59
C GLU A 22 13.55 8.11 -12.30
N ARG A 23 12.26 7.95 -11.98
CA ARG A 23 11.15 8.69 -12.59
C ARG A 23 10.64 9.86 -11.75
N GLY A 24 11.23 10.13 -10.59
CA GLY A 24 10.74 11.16 -9.67
C GLY A 24 9.32 10.87 -9.14
N ILE A 25 9.00 9.60 -8.91
CA ILE A 25 7.74 9.15 -8.33
C ILE A 25 7.97 8.79 -6.86
N THR A 26 7.25 9.46 -5.96
CA THR A 26 7.31 9.20 -4.52
C THR A 26 6.72 7.84 -4.18
N THR A 27 7.40 7.07 -3.34
CA THR A 27 6.98 5.74 -2.89
C THR A 27 6.57 5.73 -1.43
N ILE A 28 5.44 5.07 -1.14
CA ILE A 28 5.09 4.61 0.21
C ILE A 28 5.18 3.08 0.23
N SER A 29 6.20 2.54 0.87
CA SER A 29 6.44 1.09 0.98
C SER A 29 6.00 0.60 2.36
N ILE A 30 5.00 -0.29 2.38
CA ILE A 30 4.50 -0.93 3.59
C ILE A 30 5.24 -2.26 3.81
N VAL A 31 5.96 -2.38 4.93
CA VAL A 31 6.69 -3.59 5.32
C VAL A 31 6.02 -4.29 6.52
N ALA A 32 6.20 -5.61 6.64
CA ALA A 32 5.69 -6.37 7.77
C ALA A 32 6.25 -5.86 9.12
N ASP A 33 5.50 -6.03 10.21
CA ASP A 33 6.07 -5.81 11.54
C ASP A 33 6.98 -6.99 11.92
N LYS A 34 8.29 -6.79 11.91
CA LYS A 34 9.28 -7.80 12.30
C LYS A 34 10.51 -7.18 12.97
N PRO A 35 11.28 -7.97 13.75
CA PRO A 35 12.60 -7.54 14.22
C PRO A 35 13.48 -7.12 13.04
N GLY A 36 14.26 -6.05 13.20
CA GLY A 36 15.15 -5.54 12.15
C GLY A 36 14.51 -4.51 11.20
N ASN A 37 13.27 -4.06 11.46
CA ASN A 37 12.62 -3.05 10.63
C ASN A 37 13.43 -1.74 10.47
N SER A 38 14.24 -1.34 11.45
CA SER A 38 15.11 -0.16 11.30
C SER A 38 16.10 -0.32 10.14
N GLN A 39 16.79 -1.47 10.06
CA GLN A 39 17.72 -1.76 8.98
C GLN A 39 17.00 -1.82 7.63
N ILE A 40 15.85 -2.50 7.58
CA ILE A 40 15.05 -2.59 6.34
C ILE A 40 14.61 -1.21 5.86
N ILE A 41 14.22 -0.32 6.77
CA ILE A 41 13.85 1.06 6.42
C ILE A 41 15.05 1.82 5.87
N GLU A 42 16.24 1.64 6.45
CA GLU A 42 17.48 2.25 5.97
C GLU A 42 17.84 1.71 4.58
N ASP A 43 17.89 0.39 4.40
CA ASP A 43 18.22 -0.27 3.13
C ASP A 43 17.29 0.18 1.99
N LEU A 44 15.97 0.24 2.26
CA LEU A 44 15.00 0.67 1.26
C LEU A 44 15.09 2.17 0.93
N LYS A 45 15.54 3.00 1.87
CA LYS A 45 15.81 4.42 1.62
C LYS A 45 17.09 4.63 0.83
N GLU A 46 18.14 3.84 1.11
CA GLU A 46 19.39 3.84 0.33
C GLU A 46 19.14 3.45 -1.13
N LEU A 47 18.17 2.55 -1.36
CA LEU A 47 17.71 2.17 -2.70
C LEU A 47 16.94 3.28 -3.44
N GLY A 48 16.60 4.38 -2.78
CA GLY A 48 15.82 5.49 -3.33
C GLY A 48 14.35 5.52 -2.90
N GLY A 49 13.96 4.74 -1.89
CA GLY A 49 12.60 4.80 -1.33
C GLY A 49 12.39 6.06 -0.50
N ASP A 50 11.22 6.69 -0.61
CA ASP A 50 10.92 7.94 0.10
C ASP A 50 10.36 7.69 1.50
N ILE A 51 9.30 6.89 1.56
CA ILE A 51 8.51 6.67 2.77
C ILE A 51 8.35 5.18 2.99
N VAL A 52 8.89 4.69 4.10
CA VAL A 52 8.76 3.29 4.52
C VAL A 52 8.01 3.25 5.84
N VAL A 53 6.93 2.47 5.89
CA VAL A 53 6.08 2.34 7.08
C VAL A 53 5.82 0.87 7.37
N THR A 54 5.59 0.53 8.63
CA THR A 54 5.20 -0.84 8.97
C THR A 54 3.70 -1.06 8.77
N GLU A 55 3.27 -2.31 8.68
CA GLU A 55 1.84 -2.68 8.70
C GLU A 55 1.13 -2.15 9.95
N GLY A 56 1.84 -2.11 11.09
CA GLY A 56 1.34 -1.53 12.33
C GLY A 56 0.98 -0.07 12.11
N TYR A 57 1.92 0.72 11.58
CA TYR A 57 1.69 2.12 11.23
C TYR A 57 0.55 2.30 10.22
N ALA A 58 0.54 1.48 9.16
CA ALA A 58 -0.47 1.55 8.09
C ALA A 58 -1.91 1.33 8.59
N SER A 59 -2.07 0.64 9.73
CA SER A 59 -3.36 0.43 10.38
C SER A 59 -3.86 1.61 11.23
N THR A 60 -3.03 2.62 11.47
CA THR A 60 -3.34 3.76 12.35
C THR A 60 -4.00 4.93 11.61
N TRP A 61 -4.47 5.92 12.38
CA TRP A 61 -4.95 7.19 11.83
C TRP A 61 -3.82 8.03 11.21
N TYR A 62 -2.57 7.84 11.63
CA TYR A 62 -1.41 8.55 11.07
C TYR A 62 -1.22 8.25 9.58
N MET A 63 -1.46 7.00 9.17
CA MET A 63 -1.45 6.63 7.75
C MET A 63 -2.45 7.43 6.92
N LYS A 64 -3.63 7.76 7.48
CA LYS A 64 -4.63 8.59 6.78
C LYS A 64 -4.11 10.00 6.53
N ARG A 65 -3.37 10.57 7.50
CA ARG A 65 -2.76 11.90 7.36
C ARG A 65 -1.65 11.87 6.30
N LEU A 66 -0.75 10.88 6.38
CA LEU A 66 0.29 10.67 5.38
C LEU A 66 -0.27 10.57 3.95
N VAL A 67 -1.34 9.78 3.76
CA VAL A 67 -2.01 9.64 2.46
C VAL A 67 -2.67 10.93 1.99
N ALA A 68 -3.21 11.75 2.91
CA ALA A 68 -3.79 13.04 2.56
C ALA A 68 -2.73 14.05 2.08
N ASP A 69 -1.51 13.96 2.61
CA ASP A 69 -0.39 14.81 2.24
C ASP A 69 0.24 14.33 0.90
N VAL A 70 0.49 13.03 0.76
CA VAL A 70 1.20 12.44 -0.40
C VAL A 70 0.28 12.19 -1.61
N LYS A 71 -0.97 11.82 -1.37
CA LYS A 71 -2.01 11.50 -2.38
C LYS A 71 -1.54 10.49 -3.45
N PRO A 72 -1.21 9.23 -3.08
CA PRO A 72 -0.77 8.21 -4.02
C PRO A 72 -1.81 7.92 -5.11
N LYS A 73 -1.47 8.09 -6.39
CA LYS A 73 -2.40 7.83 -7.50
C LYS A 73 -2.47 6.36 -7.90
N ALA A 74 -1.49 5.56 -7.48
CA ALA A 74 -1.43 4.13 -7.74
C ALA A 74 -1.20 3.35 -6.44
N GLY A 75 -1.82 2.18 -6.33
CA GLY A 75 -1.58 1.20 -5.28
C GLY A 75 -1.24 -0.16 -5.87
N LEU A 76 -0.12 -0.75 -5.46
CA LEU A 76 0.36 -2.04 -5.92
C LEU A 76 0.19 -3.06 -4.79
N ASN A 77 -0.68 -4.04 -4.99
CA ASN A 77 -0.98 -5.07 -4.00
C ASN A 77 -0.38 -6.42 -4.40
N PHE A 78 0.46 -6.94 -3.52
CA PHE A 78 1.03 -8.29 -3.55
C PHE A 78 0.53 -9.18 -2.41
N GLY A 79 -0.22 -8.60 -1.46
CA GLY A 79 -0.75 -9.25 -0.28
C GLY A 79 -2.23 -9.63 -0.36
N ILE A 80 -2.76 -10.14 0.75
CA ILE A 80 -4.19 -10.48 0.93
C ILE A 80 -4.79 -9.77 2.14
N ASP A 81 -6.11 -9.93 2.35
CA ASP A 81 -6.82 -9.50 3.55
C ASP A 81 -6.54 -8.05 3.96
N SER A 82 -5.97 -7.87 5.15
CA SER A 82 -5.72 -6.54 5.73
C SER A 82 -4.60 -5.79 5.02
N GLN A 83 -3.65 -6.49 4.39
CA GLN A 83 -2.59 -5.88 3.59
C GLN A 83 -3.16 -5.28 2.30
N ALA A 84 -4.03 -6.03 1.59
CA ALA A 84 -4.72 -5.51 0.42
C ALA A 84 -5.58 -4.29 0.79
N THR A 85 -6.25 -4.36 1.93
CA THR A 85 -7.04 -3.24 2.47
C THR A 85 -6.17 -2.02 2.78
N ALA A 86 -4.97 -2.20 3.33
CA ALA A 86 -4.05 -1.11 3.63
C ALA A 86 -3.65 -0.35 2.35
N VAL A 87 -3.26 -1.06 1.29
CA VAL A 87 -2.94 -0.47 -0.03
C VAL A 87 -4.16 0.23 -0.62
N GLY A 88 -5.31 -0.46 -0.71
CA GLY A 88 -6.54 0.12 -1.26
C GLY A 88 -7.01 1.38 -0.53
N LYS A 89 -6.83 1.44 0.80
CA LYS A 89 -7.10 2.64 1.59
C LYS A 89 -6.09 3.77 1.39
N ALA A 90 -4.86 3.45 1.01
CA ALA A 90 -3.81 4.42 0.79
C ALA A 90 -3.79 5.03 -0.62
N VAL A 91 -4.45 4.42 -1.61
CA VAL A 91 -4.65 5.05 -2.92
C VAL A 91 -5.55 6.29 -2.78
N ALA A 92 -5.28 7.36 -3.51
CA ALA A 92 -6.16 8.53 -3.57
C ALA A 92 -7.50 8.18 -4.25
N GLU A 93 -8.54 8.97 -3.99
CA GLU A 93 -9.82 8.82 -4.70
C GLU A 93 -9.62 8.95 -6.21
N GLY A 94 -10.25 8.07 -6.99
CA GLY A 94 -10.08 8.06 -8.46
C GLY A 94 -8.78 7.41 -8.96
N GLY A 95 -7.90 6.97 -8.06
CA GLY A 95 -6.62 6.33 -8.40
C GLY A 95 -6.77 4.88 -8.88
N THR A 96 -5.64 4.30 -9.26
CA THR A 96 -5.55 2.91 -9.76
C THR A 96 -5.10 1.98 -8.63
N PHE A 97 -5.84 0.91 -8.42
CA PHE A 97 -5.48 -0.17 -7.52
C PHE A 97 -5.20 -1.43 -8.34
N LEU A 98 -3.94 -1.87 -8.33
CA LEU A 98 -3.46 -3.04 -9.04
C LEU A 98 -3.22 -4.16 -8.04
N THR A 99 -3.72 -5.37 -8.34
CA THR A 99 -3.44 -6.56 -7.54
C THR A 99 -2.88 -7.65 -8.43
N TYR A 100 -1.71 -8.17 -8.07
CA TYR A 100 -0.97 -9.15 -8.87
C TYR A 100 -1.07 -10.54 -8.25
N GLY A 101 -1.68 -11.49 -8.97
CA GLY A 101 -1.78 -12.89 -8.57
C GLY A 101 -2.59 -13.15 -7.30
N LYS A 102 -3.27 -12.13 -6.75
CA LYS A 102 -4.07 -12.23 -5.52
C LYS A 102 -5.53 -11.88 -5.78
N LYS A 103 -6.42 -12.79 -5.37
CA LYS A 103 -7.86 -12.55 -5.34
C LYS A 103 -8.21 -11.69 -4.13
N LEU A 104 -8.97 -10.62 -4.37
CA LEU A 104 -9.50 -9.81 -3.26
C LEU A 104 -10.51 -10.60 -2.45
N PRO A 105 -10.51 -10.48 -1.11
CA PRO A 105 -11.49 -11.16 -0.28
C PRO A 105 -12.89 -10.59 -0.56
N LYS A 106 -13.95 -11.32 -0.14
CA LYS A 106 -15.32 -10.83 -0.34
C LYS A 106 -15.54 -9.50 0.39
N ASN A 107 -15.04 -9.41 1.62
CA ASN A 107 -15.19 -8.26 2.49
C ASN A 107 -13.84 -7.59 2.75
N VAL A 108 -13.87 -6.28 2.94
CA VAL A 108 -12.73 -5.51 3.42
C VAL A 108 -12.33 -5.97 4.82
N VAL A 109 -11.06 -6.31 5.01
CA VAL A 109 -10.53 -6.83 6.27
C VAL A 109 -9.68 -5.75 6.94
N TYR A 110 -10.02 -5.39 8.18
CA TYR A 110 -9.25 -4.43 8.95
C TYR A 110 -8.41 -5.16 9.98
N ARG A 111 -7.13 -4.80 10.09
CA ARG A 111 -6.25 -5.36 11.12
C ARG A 111 -6.77 -4.99 12.50
N GLY A 112 -6.93 -6.00 13.36
CA GLY A 112 -7.26 -5.83 14.79
C GLY A 112 -8.65 -5.28 15.11
N ALA A 113 -9.55 -5.12 14.13
CA ALA A 113 -10.87 -4.53 14.36
C ALA A 113 -12.00 -5.36 13.75
N ILE A 114 -12.98 -5.72 14.58
CA ILE A 114 -14.26 -6.24 14.10
C ILE A 114 -15.08 -5.04 13.62
N ARG A 115 -15.42 -5.02 12.34
CA ARG A 115 -16.25 -3.98 11.73
C ARG A 115 -17.40 -4.61 10.97
N LYS A 116 -18.47 -3.84 10.75
CA LYS A 116 -19.53 -4.23 9.82
C LYS A 116 -18.86 -4.59 8.48
N PRO A 117 -19.15 -5.78 7.92
CA PRO A 117 -18.55 -6.18 6.65
C PRO A 117 -18.96 -5.18 5.57
N ILE A 118 -17.96 -4.70 4.83
CA ILE A 118 -18.12 -3.90 3.63
C ILE A 118 -17.58 -4.76 2.50
N GLU A 119 -18.35 -4.97 1.44
CA GLU A 119 -17.86 -5.73 0.29
C GLU A 119 -16.77 -4.94 -0.43
N TRP A 120 -15.77 -5.65 -0.99
CA TRP A 120 -14.71 -4.99 -1.75
C TRP A 120 -15.26 -4.22 -2.96
N SER A 121 -16.29 -4.74 -3.63
CA SER A 121 -17.01 -4.06 -4.71
C SER A 121 -17.52 -2.67 -4.28
N GLU A 122 -18.21 -2.60 -3.14
CA GLU A 122 -18.74 -1.37 -2.58
C GLU A 122 -17.61 -0.40 -2.19
N PHE A 123 -16.55 -0.91 -1.58
CA PHE A 123 -15.37 -0.12 -1.21
C PHE A 123 -14.73 0.56 -2.44
N LEU A 124 -14.54 -0.21 -3.52
CA LEU A 124 -13.95 0.27 -4.76
C LEU A 124 -14.82 1.35 -5.42
N ILE A 125 -16.13 1.13 -5.48
CA ILE A 125 -17.10 2.09 -6.05
C ILE A 125 -17.09 3.40 -5.25
N LYS A 126 -17.20 3.33 -3.92
CA LYS A 126 -17.23 4.54 -3.06
C LYS A 126 -15.98 5.39 -3.22
N LYS A 127 -14.84 4.76 -3.46
CA LYS A 127 -13.55 5.43 -3.61
C LYS A 127 -13.18 5.72 -5.08
N LYS A 128 -14.06 5.35 -6.01
CA LYS A 128 -13.87 5.51 -7.46
C LYS A 128 -12.56 4.88 -7.95
N LEU A 129 -12.13 3.77 -7.32
CA LEU A 129 -10.87 3.14 -7.68
C LEU A 129 -10.99 2.38 -9.00
N LYS A 130 -10.01 2.57 -9.87
CA LYS A 130 -9.85 1.76 -11.09
C LYS A 130 -9.07 0.51 -10.72
N VAL A 131 -9.66 -0.67 -10.93
CA VAL A 131 -8.99 -1.93 -10.57
C VAL A 131 -8.33 -2.55 -11.78
N GLN A 132 -7.07 -2.96 -11.62
CA GLN A 132 -6.38 -3.82 -12.57
C GLN A 132 -6.01 -5.13 -11.87
N LEU A 133 -6.48 -6.24 -12.44
CA LEU A 133 -6.12 -7.59 -12.02
C LEU A 133 -5.05 -8.08 -12.99
N LEU A 134 -3.88 -8.46 -12.46
CA LEU A 134 -2.78 -9.07 -13.21
C LEU A 134 -2.50 -10.48 -12.70
#